data_AF-A0A7Y0KHU1-F1
#
_entry.id   AF-A0A7Y0KHU1-F1
#
_cell.length_a   1.000
_cell.length_b   1.000
_cell.length_c   1.000
_cell.angle_alpha   90.00
_cell.angle_beta   90.00
_cell.angle_gamma   90.00
#
_symmetry.space_group_name_H-M   'P 1'
#
loop_
_entity.id
_entity.type
_entity.pdbx_description
1 polymer ?
#
loop_
_entity_poly.entity_id
_entity_poly.type
_entity_poly.pdbx_seq_one_letter_code
_entity_poly.pdbx_strand_id
1 'polypeptide(L)'
;MERVAQGFEVLAVVLLVVGLVASLVVAGTVWVRARSGHRAYRTLRASFGGTLLLGVEVLVAADLVRTIAVAPTLENVAVLGLVVVIRTFLSFSLEIEIDGIPPWRRALLGTAARWPRPDRPRDDADGP
;
A
#
# COMPACT_ATOMS: atom_id res chain seq x y z
N MET A 1 23.49 18.47 6.03
CA MET A 1 22.99 17.12 5.71
C MET A 1 21.61 16.85 6.32
N GLU A 2 21.33 17.27 7.55
CA GLU A 2 19.95 17.25 8.11
C GLU A 2 18.90 17.83 7.16
N ARG A 3 19.21 18.96 6.51
CA ARG A 3 18.27 19.62 5.59
C ARG A 3 17.85 18.76 4.39
N VAL A 4 18.71 17.84 3.94
CA VAL A 4 18.38 16.96 2.81
C VAL A 4 17.44 15.85 3.26
N ALA A 5 17.77 15.16 4.36
CA ALA A 5 16.92 14.13 4.95
C ALA A 5 15.55 14.70 5.36
N GLN A 6 15.54 15.87 5.98
CA GLN A 6 14.33 16.59 6.38
C GLN A 6 13.50 17.01 5.16
N GLY A 7 14.14 17.35 4.03
CA GLY A 7 13.44 17.59 2.76
C GLY A 7 12.70 16.36 2.23
N PHE A 8 13.31 15.17 2.29
CA PHE A 8 12.66 13.92 1.89
C PHE A 8 11.51 13.54 2.84
N GLU A 9 11.66 13.74 4.14
CA GLU A 9 10.58 13.53 5.11
C GLU A 9 9.38 14.45 4.83
N VAL A 10 9.64 15.76 4.67
CA VAL A 10 8.60 16.74 4.35
C VAL A 10 7.92 16.38 3.05
N LEU A 11 8.69 15.99 2.02
CA LEU A 11 8.13 15.55 0.74
C LEU A 11 7.22 14.33 0.92
N ALA A 12 7.66 13.31 1.65
CA ALA A 12 6.84 12.13 1.90
C ALA A 12 5.55 12.46 2.65
N VAL A 13 5.63 13.29 3.69
CA VAL A 13 4.46 13.75 4.45
C VAL A 13 3.50 14.53 3.54
N VAL A 14 4.01 15.45 2.73
CA VAL A 14 3.20 16.22 1.77
C VAL A 14 2.52 15.29 0.78
N LEU A 15 3.23 14.32 0.20
CA LEU A 15 2.64 13.35 -0.73
C LEU A 15 1.51 12.54 -0.08
N LEU A 16 1.74 12.04 1.15
CA LEU A 16 0.73 11.29 1.90
C LEU A 16 -0.50 12.14 2.23
N VAL A 17 -0.30 13.37 2.69
CA VAL A 17 -1.40 14.30 3.03
C VAL A 17 -2.20 14.67 1.78
N VAL A 18 -1.52 15.06 0.70
CA VAL A 18 -2.18 15.45 -0.56
C VAL A 18 -2.97 14.28 -1.14
N GLY A 19 -2.39 13.08 -1.18
CA GLY A 19 -3.10 11.92 -1.70
C GLY A 19 -4.23 11.45 -0.80
N LEU A 20 -4.12 11.60 0.52
CA LEU A 20 -5.24 11.35 1.44
C LEU A 20 -6.40 12.32 1.18
N VAL A 21 -6.11 13.62 1.09
CA VAL A 21 -7.13 14.65 0.81
C VAL A 21 -7.79 14.38 -0.54
N ALA A 22 -7.02 14.11 -1.59
CA ALA A 22 -7.55 13.79 -2.90
C ALA A 22 -8.45 12.54 -2.87
N SER A 23 -8.00 11.48 -2.18
CA SER A 23 -8.75 10.23 -2.04
C SER A 23 -10.04 10.42 -1.23
N LEU A 24 -10.02 11.26 -0.20
CA LEU A 24 -11.22 11.63 0.58
C LEU A 24 -12.22 12.43 -0.24
N VAL A 25 -11.75 13.38 -1.07
CA VAL A 25 -12.62 14.14 -1.98
C VAL A 25 -13.31 13.19 -2.96
N VAL A 26 -12.56 12.29 -3.60
CA VAL A 26 -13.13 11.31 -4.53
C VAL A 26 -14.13 10.38 -3.82
N ALA A 27 -13.76 9.83 -2.66
CA ALA A 27 -14.63 8.97 -1.88
C ALA A 27 -15.91 9.68 -1.41
N GLY A 28 -15.80 10.95 -1.00
CA GLY A 28 -16.93 11.80 -0.61
C GLY A 28 -17.89 12.04 -1.78
N THR A 29 -17.37 12.28 -2.99
CA THR A 29 -18.24 12.42 -4.18
C THR A 29 -18.98 11.12 -4.50
N VAL A 30 -18.34 9.97 -4.35
CA VAL A 30 -18.97 8.65 -4.50
C VAL A 30 -20.01 8.41 -3.41
N TRP A 31 -19.74 8.80 -2.18
CA TRP A 31 -20.68 8.66 -1.07
C TRP A 31 -21.97 9.46 -1.32
N VAL A 32 -21.85 10.73 -1.72
CA VAL A 32 -22.99 11.60 -2.01
C VAL A 32 -23.82 11.08 -3.18
N ARG A 33 -23.17 10.64 -4.26
CA ARG A 33 -23.87 10.14 -5.46
C ARG A 33 -24.47 8.74 -5.29
N ALA A 34 -23.73 7.85 -4.66
CA ALA A 34 -24.07 6.43 -4.59
C ALA A 34 -24.79 6.04 -3.29
N ARG A 35 -24.89 6.97 -2.31
CA ARG A 35 -25.49 6.79 -0.97
C ARG A 35 -25.02 5.52 -0.24
N SER A 36 -23.82 5.05 -0.55
CA SER A 36 -23.30 3.76 -0.10
C SER A 36 -21.92 3.97 0.50
N GLY A 37 -21.85 3.88 1.84
CA GLY A 37 -20.59 3.98 2.58
C GLY A 37 -19.59 2.90 2.18
N HIS A 38 -20.07 1.69 1.88
CA HIS A 38 -19.20 0.57 1.48
C HIS A 38 -18.48 0.84 0.14
N ARG A 39 -19.17 1.45 -0.83
CA ARG A 39 -18.55 1.85 -2.10
C ARG A 39 -17.55 2.99 -1.91
N ALA A 40 -17.93 4.01 -1.14
CA ALA A 40 -17.05 5.14 -0.83
C ALA A 40 -15.75 4.68 -0.12
N TYR A 41 -15.87 3.75 0.83
CA TYR A 41 -14.73 3.17 1.53
C TYR A 41 -13.78 2.40 0.60
N ARG A 42 -14.32 1.54 -0.28
CA ARG A 42 -13.52 0.84 -1.29
C ARG A 42 -12.81 1.81 -2.23
N THR A 43 -13.48 2.89 -2.65
CA THR A 43 -12.88 3.93 -3.49
C THR A 43 -11.76 4.67 -2.75
N LEU A 44 -11.97 5.05 -1.49
CA LEU A 44 -10.95 5.68 -0.65
C LEU A 44 -9.69 4.81 -0.58
N ARG A 45 -9.85 3.52 -0.27
CA ARG A 45 -8.71 2.59 -0.18
C ARG A 45 -8.01 2.36 -1.51
N ALA A 46 -8.77 2.20 -2.58
CA ALA A 46 -8.19 1.97 -3.91
C ALA A 46 -7.39 3.18 -4.40
N SER A 47 -7.87 4.40 -4.14
CA SER A 47 -7.17 5.64 -4.53
C SER A 47 -5.98 5.95 -3.62
N PHE A 48 -6.14 5.79 -2.31
CA PHE A 48 -5.08 6.09 -1.35
C PHE A 48 -3.93 5.06 -1.38
N GLY A 49 -4.21 3.81 -1.75
CA GLY A 49 -3.20 2.76 -1.81
C GLY A 49 -2.00 3.09 -2.71
N GLY A 50 -2.24 3.77 -3.85
CA GLY A 50 -1.18 4.23 -4.74
C GLY A 50 -0.31 5.33 -4.13
N THR A 51 -0.94 6.30 -3.46
CA THR A 51 -0.21 7.35 -2.72
C THR A 51 0.63 6.76 -1.58
N LEU A 52 0.10 5.77 -0.87
CA LEU A 52 0.79 5.14 0.24
C LEU A 52 2.05 4.39 -0.24
N LEU A 53 1.95 3.67 -1.36
CA LEU A 53 3.10 2.99 -1.98
C LEU A 53 4.19 3.98 -2.40
N LEU A 54 3.81 5.07 -3.07
CA LEU A 54 4.73 6.14 -3.46
C LEU A 54 5.38 6.80 -2.23
N GLY A 55 4.59 7.10 -1.19
CA GLY A 55 5.09 7.70 0.05
C GLY A 55 6.09 6.78 0.76
N VAL A 56 5.89 5.47 0.71
CA VAL A 56 6.83 4.48 1.25
C VAL A 56 8.16 4.50 0.49
N GLU A 57 8.16 4.56 -0.85
CA GLU A 57 9.38 4.68 -1.64
C GLU A 57 10.22 5.91 -1.25
N VAL A 58 9.56 7.06 -1.05
CA VAL A 58 10.22 8.31 -0.63
C VAL A 58 10.73 8.22 0.82
N LEU A 59 9.97 7.60 1.73
CA LEU A 59 10.38 7.39 3.13
C LEU A 59 11.59 6.47 3.23
N VAL A 60 11.63 5.40 2.43
CA VAL A 60 12.79 4.50 2.37
C VAL A 60 14.02 5.25 1.85
N ALA A 61 13.87 6.11 0.83
CA ALA A 61 14.96 6.96 0.36
C ALA A 61 15.45 7.93 1.46
N ALA A 62 14.55 8.53 2.22
CA ALA A 62 14.89 9.39 3.36
C ALA A 62 15.73 8.66 4.41
N ASP A 63 15.33 7.43 4.74
CA ASP A 63 15.99 6.57 5.73
C ASP A 63 17.39 6.12 5.28
N LEU A 64 17.56 5.82 3.98
CA LEU A 64 18.85 5.51 3.38
C LEU A 64 19.79 6.72 3.40
N VAL A 65 19.31 7.91 3.04
CA VAL A 65 20.11 9.15 3.08
C VAL A 65 20.60 9.43 4.50
N ARG A 66 19.73 9.26 5.51
CA ARG A 66 20.10 9.46 6.91
C ARG A 66 21.19 8.50 7.38
N THR A 67 21.11 7.22 7.03
CA THR A 67 22.07 6.21 7.48
C THR A 67 23.40 6.23 6.75
N ILE A 68 23.43 6.60 5.47
CA ILE A 68 24.67 6.66 4.70
C ILE A 68 25.43 7.97 4.99
N ALA A 69 24.74 9.07 5.30
CA ALA A 69 25.34 10.38 5.49
C ALA A 69 25.82 10.67 6.92
N VAL A 70 25.31 9.96 7.93
CA VAL A 70 25.72 10.10 9.34
C VAL A 70 26.51 8.85 9.69
N ALA A 71 27.84 8.99 9.85
CA ALA A 71 28.82 7.94 10.11
C ALA A 71 28.22 6.60 10.59
N PRO A 72 28.45 5.48 9.88
CA PRO A 72 27.77 4.21 10.16
C PRO A 72 28.25 3.61 11.49
N THR A 73 27.65 4.04 12.60
CA THR A 73 27.77 3.40 13.91
C THR A 73 26.70 2.32 14.04
N LEU A 74 27.03 1.23 14.74
CA LEU A 74 26.09 0.13 14.98
C LEU A 74 24.82 0.60 15.71
N GLU A 75 24.94 1.62 16.57
CA GLU A 75 23.83 2.21 17.30
C GLU A 75 22.82 2.92 16.37
N ASN A 76 23.30 3.73 15.43
CA ASN A 76 22.44 4.41 14.46
C ASN A 76 21.70 3.41 13.55
N VAL A 77 22.37 2.34 13.14
CA VAL A 77 21.76 1.25 12.35
C VAL A 77 20.73 0.47 13.17
N ALA A 78 20.99 0.22 14.45
CA ALA A 78 20.07 -0.48 15.34
C ALA A 78 18.77 0.32 15.57
N VAL A 79 18.89 1.64 15.80
CA VAL A 79 17.71 2.52 15.95
C VAL A 79 16.90 2.58 14.66
N LEU A 80 17.55 2.71 13.49
CA LEU A 80 16.84 2.67 12.21
C LEU A 80 16.12 1.33 12.02
N GLY A 81 16.82 0.22 12.26
CA GLY A 81 16.24 -1.12 12.15
C GLY A 81 15.00 -1.28 13.03
N LEU A 82 15.05 -0.77 14.26
CA LEU A 82 13.92 -0.81 15.18
C LEU A 82 12.71 -0.01 14.64
N VAL A 83 12.93 1.20 14.12
CA VAL A 83 11.86 2.03 13.54
C VAL A 83 11.22 1.33 12.34
N VAL A 84 12.01 0.73 11.46
CA VAL A 84 11.51 -0.02 10.30
C VAL A 84 10.71 -1.26 10.73
N VAL A 85 11.16 -1.97 11.76
CA VAL A 85 10.43 -3.14 12.32
C VAL A 85 9.09 -2.71 12.91
N ILE A 86 9.07 -1.68 13.76
CA ILE A 86 7.84 -1.16 14.36
C ILE A 86 6.86 -0.73 13.27
N ARG A 87 7.33 0.01 12.27
CA ARG A 87 6.51 0.46 11.15
C ARG A 87 5.89 -0.70 10.39
N THR A 88 6.70 -1.69 10.04
CA THR A 88 6.24 -2.88 9.30
C THR A 88 5.19 -3.62 10.12
N PHE A 89 5.43 -3.84 11.41
CA PHE A 89 4.49 -4.54 12.28
C PHE A 89 3.16 -3.80 12.44
N LEU A 90 3.18 -2.49 12.69
CA LEU A 90 1.97 -1.68 12.86
C LEU A 90 1.15 -1.61 11.55
N SER A 91 1.81 -1.34 10.42
CA SER A 91 1.12 -1.35 9.12
C SER A 91 0.50 -2.71 8.82
N PHE A 92 1.22 -3.80 9.14
CA PHE A 92 0.76 -5.16 8.94
C PHE A 92 -0.44 -5.54 9.83
N SER A 93 -0.40 -5.17 11.12
CA SER A 93 -1.47 -5.42 12.08
C SER A 93 -2.77 -4.72 11.66
N LEU A 94 -2.68 -3.45 11.25
CA LEU A 94 -3.84 -2.69 10.78
C LEU A 94 -4.45 -3.29 9.51
N GLU A 95 -3.61 -3.78 8.60
CA GLU A 95 -4.09 -4.40 7.36
C GLU A 95 -4.83 -5.71 7.63
N ILE A 96 -4.33 -6.53 8.57
CA ILE A 96 -5.03 -7.76 9.01
C ILE A 96 -6.34 -7.45 9.71
N GLU A 97 -6.36 -6.50 10.64
CA GLU A 97 -7.58 -6.15 11.39
C GLU A 97 -8.71 -5.78 10.44
N ILE A 98 -8.40 -5.03 9.39
CA ILE A 98 -9.42 -4.49 8.51
C ILE A 98 -9.81 -5.47 7.40
N ASP A 99 -8.87 -6.20 6.81
CA ASP A 99 -9.17 -7.13 5.72
C ASP A 99 -9.50 -8.54 6.22
N GLY A 100 -9.22 -8.86 7.49
CA GLY A 100 -9.40 -10.17 8.10
C GLY A 100 -8.52 -11.27 7.51
N ILE A 101 -7.68 -10.94 6.51
CA ILE A 101 -6.90 -11.89 5.74
C ILE A 101 -5.47 -11.34 5.61
N PRO A 102 -4.43 -12.09 6.02
CA PRO A 102 -3.06 -11.62 5.91
C PRO A 102 -2.66 -11.40 4.45
N PRO A 103 -1.82 -10.40 4.14
CA PRO A 103 -1.48 -9.99 2.78
C PRO A 103 -0.83 -11.12 1.95
N TRP A 104 -0.05 -12.02 2.58
CA TRP A 104 0.51 -13.19 1.87
C TRP A 104 -0.57 -14.14 1.35
N ARG A 105 -1.74 -14.26 2.00
CA ARG A 105 -2.87 -15.06 1.49
C ARG A 105 -3.56 -14.40 0.30
N ARG A 106 -3.63 -13.07 0.24
CA ARG A 106 -4.18 -12.33 -0.91
C ARG A 106 -3.31 -12.53 -2.16
N ALA A 107 -1.99 -12.51 -2.00
CA ALA A 107 -1.05 -12.78 -3.09
C ALA A 107 -1.25 -14.18 -3.71
N LEU A 108 -1.50 -15.19 -2.88
CA LEU A 108 -1.75 -16.57 -3.33
C LEU A 108 -3.11 -16.76 -4.04
N LEU A 109 -4.14 -15.99 -3.66
CA LEU A 109 -5.45 -16.06 -4.31
C LEU A 109 -5.46 -15.35 -5.68
N GLY A 110 -4.65 -14.31 -5.86
CA GLY A 110 -4.50 -13.59 -7.14
C GLY A 110 -3.84 -14.42 -8.24
N THR A 111 -2.97 -15.39 -7.89
CA THR A 111 -2.35 -16.33 -8.83
C THR A 111 -3.28 -17.47 -9.24
N ALA A 112 -4.13 -17.96 -8.33
CA ALA A 112 -5.10 -19.02 -8.63
C ALA A 112 -6.18 -18.59 -9.65
N ALA A 113 -6.57 -17.30 -9.65
CA ALA A 113 -7.54 -16.76 -10.60
C ALA A 113 -7.02 -16.67 -12.05
N ARG A 114 -5.70 -16.81 -12.26
CA ARG A 114 -5.05 -16.68 -13.56
C ARG A 114 -4.83 -18.02 -14.27
N TRP A 115 -5.26 -19.14 -13.67
CA TRP A 115 -5.20 -20.44 -14.34
C TRP A 115 -6.13 -20.41 -15.56
N PRO A 116 -5.62 -20.60 -16.80
CA PRO A 116 -6.44 -20.75 -17.98
C PRO A 116 -7.37 -21.94 -17.75
N ARG A 117 -8.68 -21.71 -17.74
CA ARG A 117 -9.62 -22.84 -17.72
C ARG A 117 -9.35 -23.64 -19.00
N PRO A 118 -8.94 -24.92 -18.92
CA PRO A 118 -8.79 -25.72 -20.12
C PRO A 118 -10.15 -25.77 -20.81
N ASP A 119 -10.15 -25.38 -22.08
CA ASP A 119 -11.31 -25.36 -22.95
C ASP A 119 -11.95 -26.74 -22.88
N ARG A 120 -13.18 -26.83 -22.37
CA ARG A 120 -13.90 -28.11 -22.40
C ARG A 120 -14.08 -28.48 -23.88
N PRO A 121 -13.74 -29.71 -24.28
CA PRO A 121 -14.08 -30.18 -25.62
C PRO A 121 -15.57 -29.94 -25.84
N ARG A 122 -15.89 -29.26 -26.93
CA ARG A 122 -17.27 -29.16 -27.40
C ARG A 122 -17.69 -30.58 -27.76
N ASP A 123 -18.56 -31.17 -26.93
CA ASP A 123 -19.29 -32.38 -27.27
C ASP A 123 -20.27 -32.03 -28.40
N ASP A 124 -19.75 -31.89 -29.61
CA ASP A 124 -20.52 -31.83 -30.85
C ASP A 124 -20.88 -33.26 -31.22
N ALA A 125 -21.64 -33.91 -30.35
CA ALA A 125 -22.16 -35.25 -30.51
C ALA A 125 -23.69 -35.21 -30.38
N ASP A 126 -24.34 -34.50 -31.31
CA ASP A 126 -25.78 -34.64 -31.53
C ASP A 126 -26.06 -34.63 -33.04
N GLY A 127 -26.35 -35.85 -33.54
CA GLY A 127 -27.32 -36.28 -34.55
C GLY A 127 -27.58 -35.43 -35.82
N PRO A 128 -27.93 -36.08 -36.93
CA PRO A 128 -29.01 -37.08 -36.96
C PRO A 128 -28.60 -38.51 -37.33
#